data_AF-A0A2V0QPR0-F1
#
_entry.id   AF-A0A2V0QPR0-F1
#
_cell.length_a   1.000
_cell.length_b   1.000
_cell.length_c   1.000
_cell.angle_alpha   90.00
_cell.angle_beta   90.00
_cell.angle_gamma   90.00
#
_symmetry.space_group_name_H-M   'P 1'
#
loop_
_entity.id
_entity.type
_entity.pdbx_description
1 polymer ?
#
loop_
_entity_poly.entity_id
_entity_poly.type
_entity_poly.pdbx_seq_one_letter_code
_entity_poly.pdbx_strand_id
1 'polypeptide(L)'
;MSEFESGPRDLPWSKRAYLLLNAINLPQLRSKIFEWNPDPVYTMLFLQTRFSGLLECSPALIQINGPHDSAFIQFLAHTRDEWGFCYSATPTTRR
;
A
#
# COMPACT_ATOMS: atom_id res chain seq x y z
N MET A 1 -23.10 0.00 0.01
CA MET A 1 -21.66 0.32 0.04
C MET A 1 -20.97 -0.87 0.68
N SER A 2 -20.24 -1.65 -0.12
CA SER A 2 -19.53 -2.83 0.37
C SER A 2 -18.38 -2.40 1.29
N GLU A 3 -18.03 -3.22 2.29
CA GLU A 3 -16.89 -2.98 3.19
C GLU A 3 -15.56 -2.74 2.44
N PHE A 4 -15.45 -3.26 1.22
CA PHE A 4 -14.34 -3.02 0.32
C PHE A 4 -14.23 -1.57 -0.17
N GLU A 5 -15.34 -0.86 -0.36
CA GLU A 5 -15.37 0.49 -0.93
C GLU A 5 -15.05 1.57 0.11
N SER A 6 -15.24 1.28 1.39
CA SER A 6 -14.91 2.21 2.50
C SER A 6 -13.60 1.85 3.22
N GLY A 7 -13.00 0.72 2.86
CA GLY A 7 -11.92 0.10 3.62
C GLY A 7 -12.39 -0.44 4.97
N PRO A 8 -11.55 -1.21 5.67
CA PRO A 8 -11.89 -1.71 7.00
C PRO A 8 -12.17 -0.53 7.95
N ARG A 9 -13.42 -0.41 8.42
CA ARG A 9 -13.82 0.65 9.37
C ARG A 9 -13.08 0.57 10.70
N ASP A 10 -12.59 -0.62 11.04
CA ASP A 10 -11.84 -0.92 12.26
C ASP A 10 -10.32 -0.82 12.12
N LEU A 11 -9.79 -0.26 11.02
CA LEU A 11 -8.36 0.03 10.95
C LEU A 11 -8.01 1.08 12.02
N PRO A 12 -7.11 0.78 12.97
CA PRO A 12 -6.63 1.75 13.94
C PRO A 12 -5.72 2.76 13.23
N TRP A 13 -6.32 3.76 12.58
CA TRP A 13 -5.64 4.87 11.90
C TRP A 13 -4.72 5.68 12.82
N SER A 14 -4.92 5.58 14.13
CA SER A 14 -4.02 6.12 15.15
C SER A 14 -2.64 5.45 15.15
N LYS A 15 -2.41 4.40 14.36
CA LYS A 15 -1.16 3.65 14.23
C LYS A 15 -0.66 3.71 12.78
N ARG A 16 0.63 3.40 12.58
CA ARG A 16 1.19 3.27 11.23
C ARG A 16 0.44 2.19 10.45
N ALA A 17 -0.21 2.62 9.39
CA ALA A 17 -0.83 1.72 8.43
C ALA A 17 0.02 1.68 7.16
N TYR A 18 -0.05 0.55 6.46
CA TYR A 18 0.74 0.30 5.28
C TYR A 18 -0.13 -0.33 4.20
N LEU A 19 0.16 0.05 2.97
CA LEU A 19 -0.43 -0.49 1.78
C LEU A 19 0.62 -1.30 1.05
N LEU A 20 0.37 -2.60 0.90
CA LEU A 20 1.18 -3.49 0.08
C LEU A 20 0.56 -3.55 -1.31
N LEU A 21 1.27 -3.04 -2.31
CA LEU A 21 0.85 -3.04 -3.71
C LEU A 21 1.67 -4.02 -4.52
N ASN A 22 1.00 -4.73 -5.41
CA ASN A 22 1.60 -5.68 -6.34
C ASN A 22 1.81 -5.02 -7.70
N ALA A 23 3.07 -4.95 -8.16
CA ALA A 23 3.41 -4.38 -9.46
C ALA A 23 2.90 -5.21 -10.65
N ILE A 24 2.46 -6.46 -10.43
CA ILE A 24 1.86 -7.32 -11.47
C ILE A 24 0.49 -6.77 -11.91
N ASN A 25 -0.37 -6.43 -10.95
CA ASN A 25 -1.71 -5.90 -11.21
C ASN A 25 -1.69 -4.39 -11.42
N LEU A 26 -0.64 -3.72 -10.95
CA LEU A 26 -0.45 -2.29 -11.06
C LEU A 26 0.84 -1.95 -11.81
N PRO A 27 0.85 -2.04 -13.15
CA PRO A 27 2.01 -1.71 -13.95
C PRO A 27 2.40 -0.24 -13.75
N GLN A 28 3.70 0.04 -13.83
CA GLN A 28 4.27 1.37 -13.54
C GLN A 28 3.99 1.85 -12.11
N LEU A 29 3.99 0.90 -11.16
CA LEU A 29 3.72 1.14 -9.75
C LEU A 29 4.43 2.38 -9.18
N ARG A 30 5.73 2.53 -9.45
CA ARG A 30 6.52 3.69 -8.99
C ARG A 30 5.93 5.03 -9.47
N SER A 31 5.64 5.15 -10.76
CA SER A 31 5.06 6.37 -11.34
C SER A 31 3.72 6.70 -10.70
N LYS A 32 2.83 5.71 -10.55
CA LYS A 32 1.52 5.88 -9.92
C LYS A 32 1.62 6.33 -8.46
N ILE A 33 2.58 5.78 -7.70
CA ILE A 33 2.80 6.19 -6.31
C ILE A 33 3.17 7.67 -6.24
N PHE A 34 4.07 8.14 -7.10
CA PHE A 34 4.45 9.55 -7.19
C PHE A 34 3.33 10.45 -7.71
N GLU A 35 2.44 9.94 -8.57
CA GLU A 35 1.24 10.66 -9.00
C GLU A 35 0.24 10.87 -7.85
N TRP A 36 0.09 9.89 -6.96
CA TRP A 36 -0.85 9.97 -5.85
C TRP A 36 -0.32 10.82 -4.69
N ASN A 37 0.97 10.70 -4.40
CA ASN A 37 1.64 11.48 -3.38
C ASN A 37 3.02 11.90 -3.90
N PRO A 38 3.31 13.21 -4.04
CA PRO A 38 4.60 13.69 -4.54
C PRO A 38 5.78 13.40 -3.61
N ASP A 39 5.54 13.15 -2.32
CA ASP A 39 6.57 12.75 -1.35
C ASP A 39 6.13 11.47 -0.58
N PRO A 40 6.12 10.31 -1.26
CA PRO A 40 5.63 9.07 -0.67
C PRO A 40 6.71 8.41 0.18
N VAL A 41 6.35 7.98 1.39
CA VAL A 41 7.19 7.07 2.19
C VAL A 41 6.89 5.64 1.73
N TYR A 42 7.75 5.08 0.88
CA TYR A 42 7.58 3.72 0.37
C TYR A 42 8.89 2.92 0.31
N THR A 43 8.77 1.60 0.19
CA THR A 43 9.90 0.67 0.05
C THR A 43 9.54 -0.43 -0.94
N MET A 44 10.39 -0.65 -1.95
CA MET A 44 10.27 -1.78 -2.86
C MET A 44 10.82 -3.05 -2.18
N LEU A 45 10.01 -4.09 -2.04
CA LEU A 45 10.38 -5.26 -1.24
C LEU A 45 11.53 -6.08 -1.83
N PHE A 46 11.76 -6.02 -3.14
CA PHE A 46 12.90 -6.72 -3.76
C PHE A 46 14.18 -5.89 -3.74
N LEU A 47 14.11 -4.61 -3.37
CA LEU A 47 15.29 -3.78 -3.23
C LEU A 47 16.19 -4.39 -2.16
N GLN A 48 17.49 -4.49 -2.46
CA GLN A 48 18.49 -5.11 -1.58
C GLN A 48 18.27 -6.61 -1.31
N THR A 49 17.52 -7.31 -2.16
CA THR A 49 17.41 -8.77 -2.13
C THR A 49 18.02 -9.39 -3.38
N ARG A 50 18.12 -10.73 -3.40
CA ARG A 50 18.49 -11.49 -4.61
C ARG A 50 17.56 -11.27 -5.81
N PHE A 51 16.38 -10.67 -5.59
CA PHE A 51 15.40 -10.36 -6.63
C PHE A 51 15.52 -8.91 -7.14
N SER A 52 16.64 -8.23 -6.87
CA SER A 52 16.89 -6.86 -7.36
C SER A 52 16.80 -6.73 -8.89
N GLY A 53 17.03 -7.80 -9.64
CA GLY A 53 16.80 -7.83 -11.09
C GLY A 53 15.33 -7.77 -11.51
N LEU A 54 14.38 -7.98 -10.58
CA LEU A 54 12.94 -8.00 -10.83
C LEU A 54 12.22 -6.79 -10.20
N LEU A 55 12.92 -5.65 -10.07
CA LEU A 55 12.36 -4.43 -9.47
C LEU A 55 11.11 -3.91 -10.20
N GLU A 56 10.98 -4.18 -11.50
CA GLU A 56 9.80 -3.82 -12.28
C GLU A 56 8.53 -4.53 -11.81
N CYS A 57 8.67 -5.75 -11.29
CA CYS A 57 7.59 -6.57 -10.73
C CYS A 57 7.63 -6.61 -9.19
N SER A 58 8.49 -5.81 -8.56
CA SER A 58 8.64 -5.82 -7.11
C SER A 58 7.38 -5.25 -6.47
N PRO A 59 6.82 -5.92 -5.46
CA PRO A 59 5.82 -5.32 -4.61
C PRO A 59 6.39 -4.06 -3.93
N ALA A 60 5.53 -3.06 -3.73
CA ALA A 60 5.87 -1.86 -2.97
C ALA A 60 5.06 -1.79 -1.69
N LEU A 61 5.72 -1.43 -0.60
CA LEU A 61 5.08 -1.12 0.66
C LEU A 61 5.06 0.39 0.85
N ILE A 62 3.87 0.98 0.96
CA ILE A 62 3.67 2.43 1.12
C ILE A 62 3.12 2.67 2.51
N GLN A 63 3.67 3.64 3.23
CA GLN A 63 3.10 4.08 4.49
C GLN A 63 1.95 5.04 4.22
N ILE A 64 0.80 4.78 4.85
CA ILE A 64 -0.37 5.66 4.80
C ILE A 64 -0.55 6.32 6.16
N ASN A 65 -0.83 7.62 6.15
CA ASN A 65 -0.91 8.42 7.39
C ASN A 65 -2.34 8.57 7.93
N GLY A 66 -3.34 8.08 7.20
CA GLY A 66 -4.73 8.18 7.61
C GLY A 66 -5.73 7.78 6.50
N PRO A 67 -7.04 7.87 6.80
CA PRO A 67 -8.09 7.51 5.85
C PRO A 67 -8.22 8.51 4.69
N HIS A 68 -7.67 9.72 4.82
CA HIS A 68 -7.66 10.75 3.77
C HIS A 68 -6.36 10.77 2.96
N ASP A 69 -5.49 9.77 3.15
CA ASP A 69 -4.26 9.67 2.37
C ASP A 69 -4.59 9.41 0.90
N SER A 70 -4.04 10.22 -0.02
CA SER A 70 -4.35 10.12 -1.45
C SER A 70 -4.08 8.73 -2.02
N ALA A 71 -3.00 8.07 -1.58
CA ALA A 71 -2.68 6.71 -2.02
C ALA A 71 -3.73 5.69 -1.54
N PHE A 72 -4.28 5.89 -0.34
CA PHE A 72 -5.32 5.03 0.20
C PHE A 72 -6.67 5.25 -0.50
N ILE A 73 -7.04 6.49 -0.80
CA ILE A 73 -8.25 6.82 -1.56
C ILE A 73 -8.19 6.19 -2.96
N GLN A 74 -7.05 6.28 -3.64
CA GLN A 74 -6.85 5.68 -4.96
C GLN A 74 -6.93 4.15 -4.92
N PHE A 75 -6.37 3.54 -3.88
CA PHE A 75 -6.51 2.11 -3.65
C PHE A 75 -7.96 1.69 -3.44
N LEU A 76 -8.73 2.43 -2.62
CA LEU A 76 -10.15 2.12 -2.38
C LEU A 76 -10.99 2.20 -3.66
N ALA A 77 -10.71 3.20 -4.51
CA ALA A 77 -11.38 3.37 -5.80
C ALA A 77 -11.16 2.19 -6.77
N HIS A 78 -10.08 1.43 -6.58
CA HIS A 78 -9.65 0.32 -7.45
C HIS A 78 -9.55 -1.01 -6.68
N THR A 79 -10.37 -1.17 -5.64
CA THR A 79 -10.43 -2.40 -4.83
C THR A 79 -10.81 -3.64 -5.63
N ARG A 80 -11.45 -3.47 -6.80
CA ARG A 80 -11.79 -4.56 -7.73
C ARG A 80 -10.64 -5.00 -8.62
N ASP A 81 -9.60 -4.20 -8.73
CA ASP A 81 -8.42 -4.48 -9.56
C ASP A 81 -7.34 -5.29 -8.82
N GLU A 82 -7.64 -5.71 -7.58
CA GLU A 82 -6.79 -6.56 -6.74
C GLU A 82 -5.34 -6.03 -6.65
N TRP A 83 -5.18 -4.71 -6.55
CA TRP A 83 -3.87 -4.06 -6.51
C TRP A 83 -3.01 -4.49 -5.32
N GLY A 84 -3.62 -5.03 -4.27
CA GLY A 84 -2.92 -5.61 -3.13
C GLY A 84 -3.73 -5.55 -1.84
N PHE A 85 -3.02 -5.37 -0.73
CA PHE A 85 -3.60 -5.46 0.62
C PHE A 85 -3.24 -4.25 1.47
N CYS A 86 -4.22 -3.74 2.22
CA CYS A 86 -3.99 -2.74 3.26
C CYS A 86 -3.95 -3.42 4.62
N TYR A 87 -2.98 -3.06 5.46
CA TYR A 87 -2.89 -3.56 6.84
C TYR A 87 -2.38 -2.46 7.79
N SER A 88 -2.81 -2.54 9.04
CA SER A 88 -2.22 -1.72 10.11
C SER A 88 -1.22 -2.53 10.91
N ALA A 89 -0.13 -1.88 11.35
CA ALA A 89 0.75 -2.50 12.32
C ALA A 89 0.04 -2.52 13.69
N THR A 90 -0.45 -3.68 14.10
CA THR A 90 -0.81 -3.92 15.50
C THR A 90 0.49 -4.12 16.29
N PRO A 91 0.64 -3.48 17.47
CA PRO A 91 1.77 -3.77 18.32
C PRO A 91 1.67 -5.25 18.71
N THR A 92 2.63 -6.05 18.26
CA THR A 92 2.88 -7.34 18.87
C THR A 92 3.36 -7.05 20.28
N THR A 93 2.46 -7.10 21.25
CA THR A 93 2.85 -7.32 22.63
C THR A 93 3.51 -8.70 22.65
N ARG A 94 4.84 -8.74 22.48
CA ARG A 94 5.63 -9.89 22.94
C ARG A 94 5.45 -9.89 24.46
N ARG A 95 4.54 -10.74 24.95
CA ARG A 95 4.56 -11.22 26.33
C ARG A 95 5.61 -12.33 26.43
#